data_AF-A0A2E9C8J8-F1
#
_entry.id   AF-A0A2E9C8J8-F1
#
_cell.length_a   1.000
_cell.length_b   1.000
_cell.length_c   1.000
_cell.angle_alpha   90.00
_cell.angle_beta   90.00
_cell.angle_gamma   90.00
#
_symmetry.space_group_name_H-M   'P 1'
#
loop_
_entity.id
_entity.type
_entity.pdbx_description
1 polymer ?
#
loop_
_entity_poly.entity_id
_entity_poly.type
_entity_poly.pdbx_seq_one_letter_code
_entity_poly.pdbx_strand_id
1 'polypeptide(L)' 'MGSTLYEHVKKQAEELEIPVTAEVNIHPPNPGSMRFHDRHGFEQVGVLDHDEKSVALFVYQ' A
#
# COMPACT_ATOMS: atom_id res chain seq x y z
N MET A 1 14.26 -2.68 -7.28
CA MET A 1 13.42 -1.81 -8.13
C MET A 1 12.24 -1.26 -7.35
N GLY A 2 11.29 -2.08 -6.88
CA GLY A 2 10.12 -1.59 -6.11
C GLY A 2 10.46 -0.83 -4.82
N SER A 3 11.39 -1.35 -4.00
CA SER A 3 11.80 -0.68 -2.75
C SER A 3 12.42 0.71 -2.99
N THR A 4 13.30 0.83 -3.99
CA THR A 4 13.93 2.11 -4.36
C THR A 4 12.89 3.16 -4.79
N LEU A 5 11.83 2.75 -5.50
CA LEU A 5 10.74 3.66 -5.85
C LEU A 5 9.99 4.12 -4.59
N TYR A 6 9.68 3.19 -3.68
CA TYR A 6 8.95 3.50 -2.45
C TYR A 6 9.76 4.39 -1.51
N GLU A 7 11.07 4.21 -1.41
CA GLU A 7 11.96 5.12 -0.68
C GLU A 7 11.86 6.55 -1.20
N HIS A 8 11.86 6.73 -2.53
CA HIS A 8 11.73 8.05 -3.14
C HIS A 8 10.35 8.67 -2.92
N VAL A 9 9.28 7.90 -3.12
CA VAL A 9 7.89 8.35 -2.92
C VAL A 9 7.66 8.76 -1.47
N LYS A 10 8.13 7.97 -0.51
CA LYS A 10 8.01 8.28 0.92
C LYS A 10 8.74 9.54 1.29
N LYS A 11 10.00 9.69 0.85
CA LYS A 11 10.78 10.90 1.09
C LYS A 11 10.05 12.14 0.57
N GLN A 12 9.50 12.07 -0.64
CA GLN A 12 8.75 13.17 -1.23
C GLN A 12 7.46 13.48 -0.44
N ALA A 13 6.77 12.45 0.05
CA ALA A 13 5.55 12.60 0.82
C ALA A 13 5.82 13.22 2.21
N GLU A 14 6.92 12.82 2.86
CA GLU A 14 7.42 13.42 4.11
C GLU A 14 7.75 14.91 3.92
N GLU A 15 8.44 15.28 2.84
CA GLU A 15 8.76 16.67 2.50
C GLU A 15 7.50 17.54 2.24
N LEU A 16 6.42 16.91 1.76
CA LEU A 16 5.14 17.56 1.47
C LEU A 16 4.14 17.49 2.62
N GLU A 17 4.48 16.81 3.73
CA GLU A 17 3.61 16.55 4.87
C GLU A 17 2.27 15.88 4.47
N ILE A 18 2.33 14.93 3.53
CA ILE A 18 1.16 14.16 3.07
C ILE A 18 1.36 12.65 3.25
N PRO A 19 0.28 11.88 3.49
CA PRO A 19 0.38 10.42 3.57
C PRO A 19 0.56 9.78 2.19
N VAL A 20 1.10 8.56 2.17
CA VAL A 20 1.10 7.70 0.98
C VAL A 20 0.02 6.64 1.14
N THR A 21 -0.86 6.50 0.16
CA THR A 21 -1.93 5.49 0.15
C THR A 21 -1.71 4.48 -0.96
N ALA A 22 -2.08 3.23 -0.71
CA ALA A 22 -2.03 2.16 -1.70
C ALA A 22 -3.25 1.22 -1.59
N GLU A 23 -3.60 0.57 -2.69
CA GLU A 23 -4.58 -0.51 -2.72
C GLU A 23 -3.92 -1.82 -3.18
N VAL A 24 -4.26 -2.93 -2.53
CA VAL A 24 -3.70 -4.25 -2.87
C VAL A 24 -4.82 -5.28 -2.96
N ASN A 25 -4.87 -6.04 -4.06
CA ASN A 25 -5.86 -7.09 -4.23
C ASN A 25 -5.79 -8.15 -3.11
N ILE A 26 -6.91 -8.35 -2.43
CA ILE A 26 -7.19 -9.53 -1.61
C ILE A 26 -7.83 -10.61 -2.49
N HIS A 27 -8.71 -10.23 -3.42
CA HIS A 27 -9.28 -11.12 -4.43
C HIS A 27 -9.12 -10.55 -5.86
N PRO A 28 -8.39 -11.23 -6.76
CA PRO A 28 -7.64 -12.47 -6.52
C PRO A 28 -6.45 -12.24 -5.57
N PRO A 29 -5.99 -13.27 -4.83
CA PRO A 29 -4.94 -13.11 -3.81
C PRO A 29 -3.63 -12.55 -4.36
N ASN A 30 -3.12 -11.49 -3.74
CA ASN A 30 -1.80 -10.93 -4.03
C ASN A 30 -0.88 -10.92 -2.78
N PRO A 31 -0.44 -12.09 -2.29
CA PRO A 31 0.37 -12.19 -1.07
C PRO A 31 1.75 -11.56 -1.21
N GLY A 32 2.26 -11.41 -2.45
CA GLY A 32 3.53 -10.74 -2.73
C GLY A 32 3.46 -9.26 -2.40
N SER A 33 2.43 -8.57 -2.91
CA SER A 33 2.19 -7.16 -2.59
C SER A 33 1.82 -6.95 -1.14
N MET A 34 1.02 -7.82 -0.53
CA MET A 34 0.67 -7.70 0.90
C MET A 34 1.93 -7.68 1.78
N ARG A 35 2.83 -8.66 1.60
CA ARG A 35 4.11 -8.69 2.34
C ARG A 35 5.03 -7.53 1.97
N PHE A 36 4.96 -7.02 0.75
CA PHE A 36 5.76 -5.87 0.34
C PHE A 36 5.35 -4.64 1.13
N HIS A 37 4.06 -4.31 1.18
CA HIS A 37 3.56 -3.13 1.88
C HIS A 37 3.80 -3.20 3.39
N ASP A 38 3.56 -4.37 4.00
CA ASP A 38 3.87 -4.65 5.41
C ASP A 38 5.35 -4.38 5.74
N ARG A 39 6.29 -4.92 4.94
CA ARG A 39 7.74 -4.65 5.13
C ARG A 39 8.15 -3.21 4.87
N HIS A 40 7.34 -2.45 4.13
CA HIS A 40 7.57 -1.02 3.92
C HIS A 40 6.74 -0.17 4.90
N GLY A 41 6.23 -0.73 5.99
CA GLY A 41 5.59 0.03 7.07
C GLY A 41 4.24 0.63 6.70
N PHE A 42 3.58 0.12 5.66
CA PHE A 42 2.20 0.50 5.41
C PHE A 42 1.27 -0.23 6.37
N GLU A 43 0.30 0.49 6.89
CA GLU A 43 -0.74 -0.02 7.77
C GLU A 43 -2.04 -0.21 6.98
N GLN A 44 -2.69 -1.36 7.14
CA GLN A 44 -3.98 -1.59 6.53
C GLN A 44 -5.06 -0.83 7.31
N VAL A 45 -5.79 0.04 6.61
CA VAL A 45 -6.85 0.87 7.20
C VAL A 45 -8.26 0.46 6.79
N GLY A 46 -8.37 -0.46 5.83
CA GLY A 46 -9.68 -0.95 5.41
C GLY A 46 -9.62 -2.04 4.35
N VAL A 47 -10.81 -2.47 3.96
CA VAL A 47 -11.06 -3.36 2.82
C VAL A 47 -12.19 -2.73 2.01
N LEU A 48 -12.04 -2.74 0.70
CA LEU A 48 -13.09 -2.36 -0.24
C LEU A 48 -13.47 -3.60 -1.06
N ASP A 49 -14.70 -4.05 -0.85
CA ASP A 49 -15.30 -5.17 -1.57
C ASP A 49 -16.16 -4.65 -2.73
N HIS A 50 -15.96 -5.21 -3.92
CA HIS A 50 -16.72 -4.94 -5.14
C HIS A 50 -17.03 -6.24 -5.85
N ASP A 51 -18.26 -6.75 -5.72
CA ASP A 51 -18.79 -7.97 -6.36
C ASP A 51 -17.76 -9.12 -6.46
N GLU A 52 -17.03 -9.21 -7.56
CA GLU A 52 -16.05 -10.26 -7.85
C GLU A 52 -14.60 -9.94 -7.42
N LYS A 53 -14.34 -8.80 -6.79
CA LYS A 53 -12.99 -8.32 -6.42
C LYS A 53 -13.00 -7.69 -5.04
N SER A 54 -11.87 -7.77 -4.36
CA SER A 54 -11.66 -7.05 -3.10
C SER A 54 -10.24 -6.57 -2.97
N VAL A 55 -10.06 -5.40 -2.37
CA VAL A 55 -8.77 -4.76 -2.16
C VAL A 55 -8.60 -4.34 -0.70
N ALA A 56 -7.40 -4.52 -0.15
CA ALA A 56 -6.97 -3.91 1.08
C ALA A 56 -6.54 -2.47 0.81
N LEU A 57 -6.97 -1.54 1.65
CA LEU A 57 -6.53 -0.14 1.63
C LEU A 57 -5.42 0.05 2.66
N PHE A 58 -4.32 0.67 2.24
CA PHE A 58 -3.12 0.88 3.04
C PHE A 58 -2.75 2.36 3.12
N VAL A 59 -2.15 2.76 4.25
CA VAL A 59 -1.57 4.09 4.46
C VAL A 59 -0.16 3.98 5.05
N TYR A 60 0.73 4.89 4.66
CA TYR A 60 2.00 5.17 5.31
C TYR A 60 2.01 6.66 5.70
N GLN A 61 2.40 6.95 6.94
CA GLN A 61 2.43 8.29 7.55
C GLN A 61 3.76 8.53 8.26
#